data_AF-A0A7X4JE80-F1
#
_entry.id   AF-A0A7X4JE80-F1
#
_cell.length_a   1.000
_cell.length_b   1.000
_cell.length_c   1.000
_cell.angle_alpha   90.00
_cell.angle_beta   90.00
_cell.angle_gamma   90.00
#
_symmetry.space_group_name_H-M   'P 1'
#
loop_
_entity.id
_entity.type
_entity.pdbx_description
1 polymer ?
#
loop_
_entity_poly.entity_id
_entity_poly.type
_entity_poly.pdbx_seq_one_letter_code
_entity_poly.pdbx_strand_id
1 'polypeptide(L)'
;MHVQRLTITKLRSKPKLEHYLTRVEGAGWHVILGDNGSGKSTVVRALALALMGQASAHATRQEWARWLRQGRDVGYVSVSVTQHEEDRWIGPGRRSASPIFSRAYIRADVEGGKQNERPAKIKFLNRHAKRTIWGNGFGWFSASFGAFRRFSGGDPRMDRLFMSHLWLAPHLSAFGEDVALGESLLWLQELETKKLEQDDEAAEIQNIVIKFINEARLLPHGARIEGVSSERVEIVDGHGFRVEIQEMSDGYRSILSLTLELMRLLFWAFGTEKTLNAIDTDAGTIALPGVVAIDEVDAHLHPAWQQRIGEWFVARFPRMQFIVTTHSPIICRAARHGSVWLLPAPDSKEELRRVVGSELARLIDGNILDAYGTELFGAEVTRSEQSRDKLDQLARLNRRRLTHSLTAGEQRELEDLRAAMPTSANTAAPR
;
A
#
# COMPACT_ATOMS: atom_id res chain seq x y z
N MET A 1 -8.58 -4.06 -15.03
CA MET A 1 -9.54 -4.59 -14.03
C MET A 1 -9.59 -3.75 -12.74
N HIS A 2 -10.65 -3.86 -11.92
CA HIS A 2 -10.73 -3.30 -10.55
C HIS A 2 -11.41 -4.27 -9.56
N VAL A 3 -10.98 -4.30 -8.30
CA VAL A 3 -11.64 -5.06 -7.24
C VAL A 3 -12.93 -4.36 -6.84
N GLN A 4 -14.04 -5.09 -6.91
CA GLN A 4 -15.34 -4.64 -6.45
C GLN A 4 -15.62 -5.11 -5.02
N ARG A 5 -15.21 -6.33 -4.68
CA ARG A 5 -15.49 -6.94 -3.38
C ARG A 5 -14.35 -7.81 -2.88
N LEU A 6 -14.02 -7.70 -1.59
CA LEU A 6 -13.12 -8.59 -0.87
C LEU A 6 -13.81 -9.10 0.40
N THR A 7 -13.80 -10.42 0.58
CA THR A 7 -14.37 -11.15 1.71
C THR A 7 -13.28 -12.03 2.27
N ILE A 8 -12.95 -11.85 3.54
CA ILE A 8 -11.98 -12.65 4.28
C ILE A 8 -12.76 -13.30 5.41
N THR A 9 -12.56 -14.58 5.68
CA THR A 9 -13.30 -15.29 6.73
C THR A 9 -12.40 -16.30 7.44
N LYS A 10 -12.37 -16.22 8.78
CA LYS A 10 -11.67 -17.16 9.69
C LYS A 10 -10.15 -17.29 9.43
N LEU A 11 -9.49 -16.20 8.99
CA LEU A 11 -8.04 -16.15 8.84
C LEU A 11 -7.38 -15.31 9.93
N ARG A 12 -6.21 -15.77 10.40
CA ARG A 12 -5.30 -15.16 11.38
C ARG A 12 -5.97 -14.64 12.64
N SER A 13 -6.36 -13.37 12.70
CA SER A 13 -6.51 -12.67 13.99
C SER A 13 -7.93 -12.28 14.44
N LYS A 14 -9.02 -12.45 13.67
CA LYS A 14 -10.33 -11.88 14.10
C LYS A 14 -11.55 -12.82 14.13
N PRO A 15 -12.45 -12.73 15.16
CA PRO A 15 -13.61 -13.62 15.40
C PRO A 15 -14.73 -13.57 14.35
N LYS A 16 -15.01 -12.40 13.77
CA LYS A 16 -16.07 -12.15 12.77
C LYS A 16 -15.66 -10.98 11.87
N LEU A 17 -14.66 -11.18 11.01
CA LEU A 17 -14.60 -10.38 9.79
C LEU A 17 -15.16 -11.27 8.69
N GLU A 18 -16.27 -10.83 8.10
CA GLU A 18 -16.89 -11.49 6.95
C GLU A 18 -16.77 -10.61 5.70
N HIS A 19 -16.71 -9.29 5.85
CA HIS A 19 -16.67 -8.36 4.72
C HIS A 19 -15.54 -7.35 4.92
N TYR A 20 -14.63 -7.26 3.94
CA TYR A 20 -13.54 -6.28 3.97
C TYR A 20 -13.83 -5.08 3.08
N LEU A 21 -14.37 -5.33 1.91
CA LEU A 21 -14.70 -4.30 0.93
C LEU A 21 -15.95 -4.81 0.23
N THR A 22 -17.13 -4.23 0.44
CA THR A 22 -18.39 -4.73 -0.16
C THR A 22 -18.67 -4.14 -1.54
N ARG A 23 -18.21 -2.90 -1.77
CA ARG A 23 -18.23 -2.17 -3.04
C ARG A 23 -17.12 -1.10 -3.00
N VAL A 24 -16.00 -1.36 -3.65
CA VAL A 24 -14.97 -0.34 -3.86
C VAL A 24 -15.33 0.46 -5.10
N GLU A 25 -15.13 1.77 -5.05
CA GLU A 25 -15.08 2.59 -6.26
C GLU A 25 -13.90 2.13 -7.14
N GLY A 26 -13.89 2.47 -8.42
CA GLY A 26 -12.93 1.95 -9.40
C GLY A 26 -11.49 2.41 -9.14
N ALA A 27 -10.93 3.22 -10.04
CA ALA A 27 -9.62 3.83 -9.81
C ALA A 27 -9.67 4.81 -8.62
N GLY A 28 -8.56 4.95 -7.89
CA GLY A 28 -8.49 5.83 -6.72
C GLY A 28 -7.63 5.31 -5.58
N TRP A 29 -7.71 6.00 -4.45
CA TRP A 29 -6.94 5.72 -3.23
C TRP A 29 -7.84 5.19 -2.12
N HIS A 30 -7.74 3.88 -1.85
CA HIS A 30 -8.54 3.19 -0.85
C HIS A 30 -7.68 2.82 0.35
N VAL A 31 -7.92 3.45 1.48
CA VAL A 31 -7.12 3.33 2.69
C VAL A 31 -7.79 2.40 3.68
N ILE A 32 -7.03 1.44 4.17
CA ILE A 32 -7.39 0.56 5.29
C ILE A 32 -6.57 1.02 6.49
N LEU A 33 -7.23 1.76 7.36
CA LEU A 33 -6.66 2.36 8.54
C LEU A 33 -6.86 1.44 9.74
N GLY A 34 -5.86 1.29 10.59
CA GLY A 34 -6.06 0.64 11.89
C GLY A 34 -4.78 0.47 12.69
N ASP A 35 -4.94 0.11 13.96
CA ASP A 35 -3.83 -0.05 14.89
C ASP A 35 -2.94 -1.26 14.56
N ASN A 36 -1.82 -1.36 15.26
CA ASN A 36 -0.97 -2.54 15.20
C ASN A 36 -1.74 -3.77 15.70
N GLY A 37 -1.57 -4.90 15.01
CA GLY A 37 -2.32 -6.13 15.29
C GLY A 37 -3.76 -6.17 14.79
N SER A 38 -4.32 -5.08 14.25
CA SER A 38 -5.71 -5.03 13.73
C SER A 38 -5.97 -5.95 12.53
N GLY A 39 -4.91 -6.38 11.82
CA GLY A 39 -4.99 -7.30 10.69
C GLY A 39 -4.73 -6.68 9.32
N LYS A 40 -4.21 -5.44 9.24
CA LYS A 40 -3.82 -4.73 8.00
C LYS A 40 -3.06 -5.61 6.99
N SER A 41 -1.93 -6.20 7.38
CA SER A 41 -1.14 -7.07 6.51
C SER A 41 -1.91 -8.31 6.04
N THR A 42 -2.84 -8.82 6.86
CA THR A 42 -3.69 -9.95 6.46
C THR A 42 -4.57 -9.59 5.26
N VAL A 43 -4.95 -8.33 5.10
CA VAL A 43 -5.77 -7.87 3.96
C VAL A 43 -5.01 -7.91 2.67
N VAL A 44 -3.82 -7.30 2.66
CA VAL A 44 -2.96 -7.24 1.46
C VAL A 44 -2.60 -8.65 1.05
N ARG A 45 -2.21 -9.50 2.01
CA ARG A 45 -1.90 -10.91 1.80
C ARG A 45 -3.10 -11.73 1.29
N ALA A 46 -4.29 -11.51 1.84
CA ALA A 46 -5.50 -12.16 1.40
C ALA A 46 -5.89 -11.75 -0.03
N LEU A 47 -5.82 -10.45 -0.33
CA LEU A 47 -6.10 -9.92 -1.65
C LEU A 47 -5.13 -10.50 -2.68
N ALA A 48 -3.83 -10.48 -2.37
CA ALA A 48 -2.79 -11.09 -3.19
C ALA A 48 -3.07 -12.57 -3.47
N LEU A 49 -3.44 -13.34 -2.43
CA LEU A 49 -3.75 -14.76 -2.55
C LEU A 49 -4.94 -15.02 -3.50
N ALA A 50 -5.97 -14.18 -3.44
CA ALA A 50 -7.16 -14.33 -4.28
C ALA A 50 -6.90 -13.92 -5.75
N LEU A 51 -5.99 -12.98 -5.97
CA LEU A 51 -5.66 -12.47 -7.31
C LEU A 51 -4.60 -13.32 -8.02
N MET A 52 -3.58 -13.84 -7.33
CA MET A 52 -2.48 -14.60 -7.96
C MET A 52 -2.89 -15.98 -8.51
N GLY A 53 -3.98 -16.55 -8.00
CA GLY A 53 -4.48 -17.86 -8.39
C GLY A 53 -3.71 -19.06 -7.87
N GLN A 54 -4.18 -20.25 -8.26
CA GLN A 54 -3.78 -21.51 -7.62
C GLN A 54 -2.31 -21.87 -7.83
N ALA A 55 -1.79 -21.75 -9.05
CA ALA A 55 -0.41 -22.15 -9.35
C ALA A 55 0.59 -21.29 -8.56
N SER A 56 0.44 -19.97 -8.63
CA SER A 56 1.26 -19.00 -7.89
C SER A 56 1.15 -19.22 -6.38
N ALA A 57 -0.05 -19.47 -5.85
CA ALA A 57 -0.22 -19.74 -4.42
C ALA A 57 0.60 -20.94 -3.96
N HIS A 58 0.60 -22.07 -4.68
CA HIS A 58 1.42 -23.23 -4.30
C HIS A 58 2.93 -22.93 -4.35
N ALA A 59 3.36 -22.07 -5.29
CA ALA A 59 4.75 -21.67 -5.42
C ALA A 59 5.26 -20.75 -4.29
N THR A 60 4.37 -20.05 -3.56
CA THR A 60 4.75 -19.22 -2.40
C THR A 60 5.35 -20.01 -1.23
N ARG A 61 5.14 -21.34 -1.19
CA ARG A 61 5.58 -22.26 -0.11
C ARG A 61 5.17 -21.81 1.30
N GLN A 62 4.06 -21.09 1.42
CA GLN A 62 3.56 -20.62 2.71
C GLN A 62 3.05 -21.77 3.59
N GLU A 63 3.24 -21.63 4.90
CA GLU A 63 2.62 -22.50 5.89
C GLU A 63 1.14 -22.13 6.09
N TRP A 64 0.26 -22.64 5.22
CA TRP A 64 -1.17 -22.30 5.22
C TRP A 64 -1.89 -22.60 6.54
N ALA A 65 -1.38 -23.52 7.36
CA ALA A 65 -1.95 -23.79 8.68
C ALA A 65 -1.89 -22.54 9.58
N ARG A 66 -0.79 -21.77 9.50
CA ARG A 66 -0.62 -20.50 10.26
C ARG A 66 -1.53 -19.38 9.77
N TRP A 67 -2.15 -19.53 8.60
CA TRP A 67 -3.10 -18.57 8.08
C TRP A 67 -4.49 -18.76 8.68
N LEU A 68 -4.82 -19.95 9.17
CA LEU A 68 -6.08 -20.20 9.85
C LEU A 68 -6.08 -19.53 11.22
N ARG A 69 -7.23 -19.01 11.60
CA ARG A 69 -7.43 -18.53 12.97
C ARG A 69 -7.28 -19.70 13.95
N GLN A 70 -6.72 -19.44 15.12
CA GLN A 70 -6.58 -20.44 16.18
C GLN A 70 -7.93 -21.12 16.47
N GLY A 71 -7.91 -22.45 16.57
CA GLY A 71 -9.10 -23.28 16.79
C GLY A 71 -10.08 -23.33 15.60
N ARG A 72 -9.63 -22.97 14.39
CA ARG A 72 -10.42 -23.10 13.16
C ARG A 72 -9.71 -23.98 12.15
N ASP A 73 -10.51 -24.80 11.48
CA ASP A 73 -10.02 -25.81 10.53
C ASP A 73 -10.25 -25.39 9.09
N VAL A 74 -11.05 -24.34 8.88
CA VAL A 74 -11.40 -23.80 7.56
C VAL A 74 -11.46 -22.28 7.61
N GLY A 75 -10.82 -21.65 6.62
CA GLY A 75 -10.91 -20.23 6.31
C GLY A 75 -10.96 -20.03 4.80
N TYR A 76 -11.42 -18.86 4.37
CA TYR A 76 -11.45 -18.53 2.95
C TYR A 76 -11.26 -17.05 2.70
N VAL A 77 -10.78 -16.74 1.50
CA VAL A 77 -10.77 -15.40 0.92
C VAL A 77 -11.49 -15.46 -0.41
N SER A 78 -12.37 -14.51 -0.69
CA SER A 78 -12.92 -14.32 -2.03
C SER A 78 -12.84 -12.89 -2.50
N VAL A 79 -12.56 -12.74 -3.79
CA VAL A 79 -12.52 -11.47 -4.50
C VAL A 79 -13.50 -11.49 -5.68
N SER A 80 -14.15 -10.35 -5.89
CA SER A 80 -14.94 -10.06 -7.10
C SER A 80 -14.30 -8.89 -7.81
N VAL A 81 -14.10 -9.03 -9.12
CA VAL A 81 -13.35 -8.08 -9.95
C VAL A 81 -14.18 -7.67 -11.15
N THR A 82 -14.23 -6.38 -11.46
CA THR A 82 -14.81 -5.85 -12.69
C THR A 82 -13.76 -5.76 -13.79
N GLN A 83 -14.19 -6.11 -15.00
CA GLN A 83 -13.36 -6.04 -16.19
C GLN A 83 -13.24 -4.60 -16.71
N HIS A 84 -12.05 -4.25 -17.21
CA HIS A 84 -11.75 -3.06 -17.99
C HIS A 84 -11.64 -3.42 -19.49
N GLU A 85 -11.81 -2.46 -20.38
CA GLU A 85 -11.73 -2.68 -21.85
C GLU A 85 -10.37 -3.24 -22.32
N GLU A 86 -9.34 -2.97 -21.51
CA GLU A 86 -7.96 -3.39 -21.75
C GLU A 86 -7.69 -4.84 -21.38
N ASP A 87 -8.59 -5.45 -20.61
CA ASP A 87 -8.44 -6.81 -20.09
C ASP A 87 -8.86 -7.83 -21.16
N ARG A 88 -7.94 -8.71 -21.57
CA ARG A 88 -8.17 -9.72 -22.62
C ARG A 88 -8.41 -11.10 -22.02
N TRP A 89 -9.48 -11.75 -22.47
CA TRP A 89 -9.79 -13.13 -22.09
C TRP A 89 -8.95 -14.12 -22.91
N ILE A 90 -8.64 -15.27 -22.31
CA ILE A 90 -7.91 -16.35 -22.97
C ILE A 90 -8.85 -17.49 -23.34
N GLY A 91 -8.58 -18.10 -24.50
CA GLY A 91 -9.28 -19.29 -24.98
C GLY A 91 -10.71 -19.00 -25.48
N PRO A 92 -11.34 -19.99 -26.13
CA PRO A 92 -12.66 -19.84 -26.74
C PRO A 92 -13.78 -19.78 -25.70
N GLY A 93 -14.90 -19.12 -26.06
CA GLY A 93 -16.14 -19.11 -25.28
C GLY A 93 -16.63 -17.69 -24.94
N ARG A 94 -17.92 -17.60 -24.57
CA ARG A 94 -18.62 -16.33 -24.37
C ARG A 94 -17.99 -15.50 -23.25
N ARG A 95 -17.73 -14.22 -23.53
CA ARG A 95 -17.34 -13.23 -22.52
C ARG A 95 -18.53 -12.95 -21.62
N SER A 96 -18.28 -12.84 -20.32
CA SER A 96 -19.31 -12.49 -19.35
C SER A 96 -19.22 -11.01 -19.00
N ALA A 97 -20.35 -10.33 -18.95
CA ALA A 97 -20.45 -8.98 -18.37
C ALA A 97 -20.55 -9.01 -16.83
N SER A 98 -20.74 -10.20 -16.24
CA SER A 98 -20.75 -10.35 -14.78
C SER A 98 -19.33 -10.21 -14.21
N PRO A 99 -19.19 -9.68 -12.98
CA PRO A 99 -17.92 -9.65 -12.30
C PRO A 99 -17.24 -11.02 -12.23
N ILE A 100 -15.93 -11.01 -12.34
CA ILE A 100 -15.08 -12.19 -12.26
C ILE A 100 -14.88 -12.54 -10.80
N PHE A 101 -15.03 -13.83 -10.48
CA PHE A 101 -15.02 -14.28 -9.10
C PHE A 101 -13.89 -15.30 -8.88
N SER A 102 -13.15 -15.09 -7.80
CA SER A 102 -12.13 -15.98 -7.30
C SER A 102 -12.33 -16.20 -5.79
N ARG A 103 -12.12 -17.43 -5.34
CA ARG A 103 -12.09 -17.78 -3.91
C ARG A 103 -11.00 -18.81 -3.62
N ALA A 104 -10.15 -18.49 -2.65
CA ALA A 104 -9.20 -19.40 -2.04
C ALA A 104 -9.77 -19.97 -0.74
N TYR A 105 -9.72 -21.29 -0.58
CA TYR A 105 -10.11 -22.03 0.62
C TYR A 105 -8.86 -22.62 1.25
N ILE A 106 -8.63 -22.33 2.53
CA ILE A 106 -7.58 -22.95 3.32
C ILE A 106 -8.26 -23.91 4.29
N ARG A 107 -7.81 -25.18 4.30
CA ARG A 107 -8.33 -26.22 5.18
C ARG A 107 -7.20 -26.99 5.86
N ALA A 108 -7.20 -27.01 7.18
CA ALA A 108 -6.37 -27.91 7.97
C ALA A 108 -7.05 -29.28 8.07
N ASP A 109 -6.26 -30.35 7.98
CA ASP A 109 -6.72 -31.70 8.30
C ASP A 109 -6.66 -31.86 9.83
N VAL A 110 -7.81 -31.93 10.49
CA VAL A 110 -7.91 -32.08 11.96
C VAL A 110 -8.54 -33.45 12.26
N GLU A 111 -7.76 -34.32 12.89
CA GLU A 111 -8.20 -35.60 13.44
C GLU A 111 -8.16 -35.49 14.96
N GLY A 112 -9.28 -35.76 15.64
CA GLY A 112 -9.33 -35.82 17.11
C GLY A 112 -9.14 -34.50 17.87
N GLY A 113 -9.36 -33.33 17.24
CA GLY A 113 -9.34 -32.03 17.91
C GLY A 113 -7.96 -31.43 18.17
N LYS A 114 -6.88 -32.10 17.74
CA LYS A 114 -5.54 -31.51 17.62
C LYS A 114 -5.27 -31.22 16.15
N GLN A 115 -4.78 -30.02 15.83
CA GLN A 115 -4.24 -29.75 14.49
C GLN A 115 -3.06 -30.73 14.29
N ASN A 116 -3.22 -31.70 13.39
CA ASN A 116 -2.15 -32.62 13.04
C ASN A 116 -1.00 -31.84 12.38
N GLU A 117 0.20 -32.41 12.43
CA GLU A 117 1.41 -31.96 11.69
C GLU A 117 1.24 -32.01 10.15
N ARG A 118 0.06 -32.39 9.64
CA ARG A 118 -0.22 -32.41 8.20
C ARG A 118 -0.41 -30.97 7.68
N PRO A 119 0.26 -30.59 6.58
CA PRO A 119 0.17 -29.23 6.06
C PRO A 119 -1.27 -28.94 5.61
N ALA A 120 -1.79 -27.76 5.99
CA ALA A 120 -3.10 -27.31 5.51
C ALA A 120 -3.10 -27.20 3.98
N LYS A 121 -4.20 -27.64 3.37
CA LYS A 121 -4.37 -27.65 1.91
C LYS A 121 -5.06 -26.37 1.48
N ILE A 122 -4.62 -25.82 0.34
CA ILE A 122 -5.28 -24.71 -0.32
C ILE A 122 -6.02 -25.18 -1.57
N LYS A 123 -7.28 -24.79 -1.72
CA LYS A 123 -8.12 -25.08 -2.89
C LYS A 123 -8.72 -23.79 -3.44
N PHE A 124 -8.98 -23.76 -4.74
CA PHE A 124 -9.48 -22.58 -5.41
C PHE A 124 -10.80 -22.86 -6.11
N LEU A 125 -11.81 -22.04 -5.81
CA LEU A 125 -13.06 -21.97 -6.57
C LEU A 125 -13.01 -20.72 -7.43
N ASN A 126 -13.46 -20.82 -8.67
CA ASN A 126 -13.45 -19.68 -9.57
C ASN A 126 -14.63 -19.72 -10.53
N ARG A 127 -15.03 -18.53 -10.97
CA ARG A 127 -15.88 -18.34 -12.13
C ARG A 127 -15.12 -17.46 -13.10
N HIS A 128 -14.72 -18.04 -14.23
CA HIS A 128 -13.94 -17.40 -15.30
C HIS A 128 -12.50 -16.98 -14.96
N ALA A 129 -12.04 -17.05 -13.70
CA ALA A 129 -10.70 -16.58 -13.30
C ALA A 129 -9.54 -17.20 -14.10
N LYS A 130 -9.60 -18.51 -14.41
CA LYS A 130 -8.57 -19.20 -15.22
C LYS A 130 -8.39 -18.63 -16.64
N ARG A 131 -9.44 -18.02 -17.21
CA ARG A 131 -9.42 -17.40 -18.54
C ARG A 131 -9.16 -15.90 -18.48
N THR A 132 -8.91 -15.36 -17.29
CA THR A 132 -8.87 -13.92 -17.00
C THR A 132 -7.78 -13.62 -15.96
N ILE A 133 -8.13 -13.24 -14.72
CA ILE A 133 -7.20 -12.81 -13.67
C ILE A 133 -6.12 -13.82 -13.28
N TRP A 134 -6.29 -15.11 -13.59
CA TRP A 134 -5.30 -16.16 -13.36
C TRP A 134 -4.71 -16.73 -14.65
N GLY A 135 -5.10 -16.17 -15.79
CA GLY A 135 -4.61 -16.59 -17.08
C GLY A 135 -3.45 -15.70 -17.54
N ASN A 136 -2.72 -16.18 -18.53
CA ASN A 136 -1.62 -15.46 -19.16
C ASN A 136 -2.05 -14.37 -20.17
N GLY A 137 -3.19 -13.73 -19.93
CA GLY A 137 -3.82 -12.81 -20.87
C GLY A 137 -3.43 -11.37 -20.53
N PHE A 138 -3.28 -10.53 -21.55
CA PHE A 138 -2.94 -9.12 -21.34
C PHE A 138 -4.01 -8.36 -20.54
N GLY A 139 -3.54 -7.42 -19.71
CA GLY A 139 -4.33 -6.36 -19.10
C GLY A 139 -4.92 -6.64 -17.72
N TRP A 140 -5.07 -7.91 -17.31
CA TRP A 140 -5.53 -8.28 -15.96
C TRP A 140 -4.45 -8.01 -14.90
N PHE A 141 -4.06 -6.74 -14.72
CA PHE A 141 -2.94 -6.34 -13.90
C PHE A 141 -3.30 -6.21 -12.41
N SER A 142 -2.59 -6.96 -11.57
CA SER A 142 -2.55 -6.73 -10.13
C SER A 142 -1.16 -6.91 -9.55
N ALA A 143 -0.85 -6.14 -8.52
CA ALA A 143 0.35 -6.27 -7.71
C ALA A 143 0.02 -6.10 -6.22
N SER A 144 0.84 -6.69 -5.35
CA SER A 144 0.72 -6.54 -3.90
C SER A 144 2.10 -6.46 -3.26
N PHE A 145 2.34 -5.37 -2.56
CA PHE A 145 3.63 -5.04 -1.97
C PHE A 145 3.56 -5.12 -0.44
N GLY A 146 4.58 -5.72 0.18
CA GLY A 146 4.75 -5.71 1.63
C GLY A 146 5.28 -4.37 2.15
N ALA A 147 5.45 -4.27 3.47
CA ALA A 147 5.98 -3.09 4.15
C ALA A 147 7.46 -2.83 3.82
N PHE A 148 8.26 -3.88 3.65
CA PHE A 148 9.70 -3.81 3.42
C PHE A 148 10.05 -3.73 1.93
N ARG A 149 9.89 -2.54 1.37
CA ARG A 149 10.24 -2.24 -0.03
C ARG A 149 11.70 -1.78 -0.10
N ARG A 150 12.55 -2.58 -0.72
CA ARG A 150 14.00 -2.34 -0.80
C ARG A 150 14.59 -3.01 -2.03
N PHE A 151 15.68 -2.47 -2.56
CA PHE A 151 16.37 -3.03 -3.72
C PHE A 151 17.28 -4.22 -3.40
N SER A 152 17.70 -4.38 -2.14
CA SER A 152 18.67 -5.40 -1.73
C SER A 152 18.35 -5.96 -0.34
N GLY A 153 19.08 -7.01 0.06
CA GLY A 153 18.94 -7.64 1.38
C GLY A 153 17.81 -8.67 1.50
N GLY A 154 17.29 -9.17 0.36
CA GLY A 154 16.36 -10.29 0.30
C GLY A 154 17.06 -11.66 0.33
N ASP A 155 16.27 -12.73 0.42
CA ASP A 155 16.72 -14.11 0.31
C ASP A 155 16.90 -14.51 -1.17
N PRO A 156 18.10 -14.90 -1.62
CA PRO A 156 18.34 -15.33 -3.01
C PRO A 156 17.48 -16.49 -3.50
N ARG A 157 16.84 -17.25 -2.60
CA ARG A 157 15.85 -18.29 -2.96
C ARG A 157 14.55 -17.67 -3.46
N MET A 158 14.17 -16.51 -2.95
CA MET A 158 12.98 -15.77 -3.38
C MET A 158 13.20 -15.14 -4.76
N ASP A 159 14.40 -14.65 -5.06
CA ASP A 159 14.75 -14.10 -6.38
C ASP A 159 14.53 -15.15 -7.49
N ARG A 160 14.97 -16.39 -7.25
CA ARG A 160 14.70 -17.51 -8.18
C ARG A 160 13.21 -17.82 -8.37
N LEU A 161 12.40 -17.71 -7.32
CA LEU A 161 10.94 -17.88 -7.43
C LEU A 161 10.31 -16.75 -8.24
N PHE A 162 10.81 -15.54 -8.04
CA PHE A 162 10.39 -14.35 -8.74
C PHE A 162 10.61 -14.47 -10.26
N MET A 163 11.82 -14.89 -10.67
CA MET A 163 12.15 -15.10 -12.10
C MET A 163 11.36 -16.25 -12.75
N SER A 164 11.07 -17.32 -12.00
CA SER A 164 10.42 -18.52 -12.53
C SER A 164 8.89 -18.45 -12.56
N HIS A 165 8.27 -17.53 -11.81
CA HIS A 165 6.81 -17.44 -11.67
C HIS A 165 6.33 -16.01 -11.91
N LEU A 166 6.13 -15.69 -13.20
CA LEU A 166 5.73 -14.36 -13.66
C LEU A 166 4.44 -13.82 -13.01
N TRP A 167 3.49 -14.69 -12.63
CA TRP A 167 2.23 -14.31 -11.97
C TRP A 167 2.31 -14.27 -10.44
N LEU A 168 3.41 -14.76 -9.86
CA LEU A 168 3.68 -14.70 -8.42
C LEU A 168 4.50 -13.46 -8.07
N ALA A 169 5.49 -13.15 -8.90
CA ALA A 169 6.39 -11.99 -8.75
C ALA A 169 5.67 -10.71 -8.30
N PRO A 170 4.56 -10.27 -8.95
CA PRO A 170 3.85 -9.04 -8.59
C PRO A 170 3.32 -9.00 -7.15
N HIS A 171 3.19 -10.16 -6.50
CA HIS A 171 2.56 -10.32 -5.20
C HIS A 171 3.52 -10.82 -4.13
N LEU A 172 4.73 -11.26 -4.48
CA LEU A 172 5.59 -12.06 -3.61
C LEU A 172 6.02 -11.30 -2.35
N SER A 173 6.34 -10.00 -2.49
CA SER A 173 6.77 -9.17 -1.36
C SER A 173 5.68 -8.94 -0.30
N ALA A 174 4.40 -9.14 -0.62
CA ALA A 174 3.35 -9.12 0.38
C ALA A 174 3.46 -10.28 1.39
N PHE A 175 4.12 -11.39 1.01
CA PHE A 175 4.16 -12.63 1.81
C PHE A 175 5.38 -12.76 2.71
N GLY A 176 6.43 -11.99 2.49
CA GLY A 176 7.68 -12.08 3.24
C GLY A 176 8.52 -10.81 3.13
N GLU A 177 9.16 -10.43 4.24
CA GLU A 177 10.06 -9.27 4.34
C GLU A 177 11.44 -9.56 3.72
N ASP A 178 11.72 -10.83 3.52
CA ASP A 178 12.88 -11.39 2.84
C ASP A 178 12.80 -11.28 1.31
N VAL A 179 11.77 -10.66 0.76
CA VAL A 179 11.63 -10.44 -0.69
C VAL A 179 12.04 -9.00 -1.01
N ALA A 180 13.17 -8.83 -1.69
CA ALA A 180 13.58 -7.53 -2.23
C ALA A 180 12.93 -7.27 -3.60
N LEU A 181 12.87 -6.01 -3.99
CA LEU A 181 12.40 -5.52 -5.30
C LEU A 181 13.57 -5.17 -6.23
N GLY A 182 14.68 -5.89 -6.11
CA GLY A 182 15.93 -5.63 -6.85
C GLY A 182 15.82 -5.85 -8.36
N GLU A 183 14.84 -6.65 -8.79
CA GLU A 183 14.54 -6.97 -10.19
C GLU A 183 14.26 -5.73 -11.04
N SER A 184 13.72 -4.69 -10.43
CA SER A 184 13.52 -3.40 -11.09
C SER A 184 14.83 -2.71 -11.47
N LEU A 185 15.90 -2.89 -10.70
CA LEU A 185 17.24 -2.37 -11.05
C LEU A 185 17.91 -3.24 -12.10
N LEU A 186 17.85 -4.57 -11.93
CA LEU A 186 18.38 -5.51 -12.93
C LEU A 186 17.75 -5.26 -14.29
N TRP A 187 16.44 -5.03 -14.33
CA TRP A 187 15.73 -4.68 -15.57
C TRP A 187 16.26 -3.39 -16.23
N LEU A 188 16.51 -2.33 -15.46
CA LEU A 188 17.11 -1.10 -16.01
C LEU A 188 18.52 -1.34 -16.57
N GLN A 189 19.32 -2.17 -15.90
CA GLN A 189 20.67 -2.56 -16.33
C GLN A 189 20.65 -3.44 -17.59
N GLU A 190 19.69 -4.36 -17.68
CA GLU A 190 19.44 -5.18 -18.87
C GLU A 190 19.03 -4.31 -20.05
N LEU A 191 18.14 -3.33 -19.85
CA LEU A 191 17.77 -2.37 -20.89
C LEU A 191 18.98 -1.55 -21.36
N GLU A 192 19.87 -1.14 -20.45
CA GLU A 192 21.12 -0.44 -20.84
C GLU A 192 22.02 -1.33 -21.68
N THR A 193 22.18 -2.60 -21.27
CA THR A 193 23.02 -3.56 -22.00
C THR A 193 22.48 -3.76 -23.42
N LYS A 194 21.17 -3.97 -23.57
CA LYS A 194 20.53 -4.12 -24.89
C LYS A 194 20.60 -2.86 -25.74
N LYS A 195 20.45 -1.69 -25.13
CA LYS A 195 20.64 -0.40 -25.81
C LYS A 195 22.07 -0.24 -26.36
N LEU A 196 23.09 -0.68 -25.62
CA LEU A 196 24.48 -0.71 -26.12
C LEU A 196 24.66 -1.70 -27.27
N GLU A 197 23.84 -2.76 -27.31
CA GLU A 197 23.74 -3.73 -28.41
C GLU A 197 22.85 -3.24 -29.58
N GLN A 198 22.45 -1.97 -29.59
CA GLN A 198 21.61 -1.33 -30.64
C GLN A 198 20.16 -1.85 -30.69
N ASP A 199 19.59 -2.25 -29.55
CA ASP A 199 18.16 -2.52 -29.42
C ASP A 199 17.38 -1.21 -29.19
N ASP A 200 16.74 -0.72 -30.26
CA ASP A 200 15.95 0.52 -30.24
C ASP A 200 14.74 0.45 -29.29
N GLU A 201 14.10 -0.73 -29.15
CA GLU A 201 12.97 -0.91 -28.25
C GLU A 201 13.43 -0.79 -26.79
N ALA A 202 14.55 -1.44 -26.44
CA ALA A 202 15.12 -1.34 -25.10
C ALA A 202 15.54 0.11 -24.76
N ALA A 203 16.12 0.81 -25.74
CA ALA A 203 16.49 2.22 -25.59
C ALA A 203 15.29 3.12 -25.32
N GLU A 204 14.19 2.93 -26.07
CA GLU A 204 12.95 3.68 -25.89
C GLU A 204 12.33 3.45 -24.52
N ILE A 205 12.22 2.19 -24.08
CA ILE A 205 11.69 1.81 -22.77
C ILE A 205 12.50 2.48 -21.65
N GLN A 206 13.83 2.37 -21.70
CA GLN A 206 14.67 2.93 -20.65
C GLN A 206 14.54 4.45 -20.57
N ASN A 207 14.60 5.12 -21.73
CA ASN A 207 14.51 6.57 -21.82
C ASN A 207 13.17 7.08 -21.26
N ILE A 208 12.05 6.46 -21.62
CA ILE A 208 10.74 6.89 -21.14
C ILE A 208 10.56 6.64 -19.64
N VAL A 209 11.11 5.53 -19.11
CA VAL A 209 11.04 5.21 -17.68
C VAL A 209 11.83 6.24 -16.87
N ILE A 210 13.08 6.52 -17.27
CA ILE A 210 13.93 7.51 -16.60
C ILE A 210 13.31 8.90 -16.70
N LYS A 211 12.86 9.31 -17.90
CA LYS A 211 12.19 10.60 -18.13
C LYS A 211 10.98 10.74 -17.21
N PHE A 212 10.11 9.73 -17.17
CA PHE A 212 8.92 9.72 -16.31
C PHE A 212 9.29 9.88 -14.83
N ILE A 213 10.23 9.09 -14.29
CA ILE A 213 10.61 9.19 -12.87
C ILE A 213 11.13 10.58 -12.52
N ASN A 214 11.96 11.15 -13.39
CA ASN A 214 12.57 12.46 -13.19
C ASN A 214 11.54 13.60 -13.28
N GLU A 215 10.63 13.55 -14.27
CA GLU A 215 9.63 14.60 -14.50
C GLU A 215 8.41 14.49 -13.60
N ALA A 216 8.08 13.28 -13.13
CA ALA A 216 6.97 13.06 -12.20
C ALA A 216 7.21 13.68 -10.82
N ARG A 217 8.42 14.20 -10.53
CA ARG A 217 8.81 14.82 -9.26
C ARG A 217 8.52 13.92 -8.06
N LEU A 218 8.78 12.61 -8.23
CA LEU A 218 8.63 11.60 -7.19
C LEU A 218 9.64 11.84 -6.06
N LEU A 219 10.87 12.14 -6.45
CA LEU A 219 11.98 12.38 -5.54
C LEU A 219 11.98 13.84 -5.07
N PRO A 220 12.36 14.09 -3.81
CA PRO A 220 12.33 15.42 -3.25
C PRO A 220 13.68 16.11 -3.52
N HIS A 221 13.76 17.39 -3.17
CA HIS A 221 15.03 18.12 -3.18
C HIS A 221 15.78 18.06 -4.53
N GLY A 222 15.07 17.88 -5.64
CA GLY A 222 15.66 17.85 -6.98
C GLY A 222 16.46 16.59 -7.33
N ALA A 223 16.40 15.54 -6.52
CA ALA A 223 17.07 14.28 -6.84
C ALA A 223 16.47 13.64 -8.11
N ARG A 224 17.32 13.06 -8.96
CA ARG A 224 16.91 12.44 -10.23
C ARG A 224 17.85 11.32 -10.63
N ILE A 225 17.35 10.38 -11.42
CA ILE A 225 18.19 9.37 -12.08
C ILE A 225 19.01 10.07 -13.15
N GLU A 226 20.33 10.01 -13.04
CA GLU A 226 21.26 10.68 -13.96
C GLU A 226 21.85 9.69 -14.96
N GLY A 227 22.10 8.44 -14.54
CA GLY A 227 22.73 7.44 -15.39
C GLY A 227 22.38 6.01 -14.98
N VAL A 228 22.36 5.13 -15.98
CA VAL A 228 22.27 3.68 -15.81
C VAL A 228 23.46 3.07 -16.55
N SER A 229 24.16 2.15 -15.90
CA SER A 229 25.17 1.30 -16.54
C SER A 229 24.77 -0.17 -16.41
N SER A 230 25.58 -1.08 -16.95
CA SER A 230 25.38 -2.53 -16.73
C SER A 230 25.57 -2.98 -15.27
N GLU A 231 26.14 -2.12 -14.42
CA GLU A 231 26.50 -2.47 -13.02
C GLU A 231 25.73 -1.68 -11.96
N ARG A 232 25.33 -0.44 -12.26
CA ARG A 232 24.71 0.46 -11.27
C ARG A 232 23.72 1.45 -11.87
N VAL A 233 22.87 1.98 -11.01
CA VAL A 233 21.96 3.10 -11.30
C VAL A 233 22.41 4.29 -10.45
N GLU A 234 22.79 5.38 -11.10
CA GLU A 234 23.30 6.59 -10.46
C GLU A 234 22.20 7.63 -10.29
N ILE A 235 22.13 8.20 -9.08
CA ILE A 235 21.27 9.31 -8.73
C ILE A 235 22.14 10.55 -8.53
N VAL A 236 21.70 11.69 -9.05
CA VAL A 236 22.24 12.99 -8.66
C VAL A 236 21.27 13.66 -7.70
N ASP A 237 21.78 14.19 -6.60
CA ASP A 237 20.98 14.95 -5.64
C ASP A 237 20.83 16.43 -6.06
N GLY A 238 20.06 17.21 -5.29
CA GLY A 238 19.86 18.64 -5.55
C GLY A 238 21.12 19.50 -5.40
N HIS A 239 22.20 18.95 -4.85
CA HIS A 239 23.49 19.62 -4.70
C HIS A 239 24.48 19.21 -5.80
N GLY A 240 24.09 18.30 -6.71
CA GLY A 240 24.93 17.82 -7.80
C GLY A 240 25.84 16.65 -7.42
N PHE A 241 25.71 16.08 -6.21
CA PHE A 241 26.47 14.91 -5.82
C PHE A 241 25.86 13.64 -6.41
N ARG A 242 26.73 12.78 -6.95
CA ARG A 242 26.34 11.49 -7.52
C ARG A 242 26.51 10.40 -6.47
N VAL A 243 25.50 9.56 -6.33
CA VAL A 243 25.47 8.40 -5.43
C VAL A 243 24.78 7.24 -6.14
N GLU A 244 25.08 6.02 -5.70
CA GLU A 244 24.35 4.86 -6.19
C GLU A 244 22.94 4.84 -5.59
N ILE A 245 21.96 4.32 -6.33
CA ILE A 245 20.57 4.23 -5.85
C ILE A 245 20.46 3.43 -4.55
N GLN A 246 21.38 2.48 -4.32
CA GLN A 246 21.47 1.69 -3.09
C GLN A 246 22.00 2.49 -1.91
N GLU A 247 22.71 3.61 -2.11
CA GLU A 247 23.26 4.46 -1.04
C GLU A 247 22.24 5.50 -0.55
N MET A 248 21.09 5.61 -1.21
CA MET A 248 20.02 6.50 -0.80
C MET A 248 19.39 6.08 0.53
N SER A 249 18.75 7.06 1.20
CA SER A 249 17.97 6.79 2.41
C SER A 249 16.81 5.81 2.18
N ASP A 250 16.38 5.10 3.23
CA ASP A 250 15.32 4.09 3.16
C ASP A 250 14.01 4.61 2.57
N GLY A 251 13.62 5.85 2.88
CA GLY A 251 12.42 6.46 2.33
C GLY A 251 12.47 6.57 0.80
N TYR A 252 13.62 6.98 0.26
CA TYR A 252 13.83 7.06 -1.20
C TYR A 252 13.80 5.68 -1.83
N ARG A 253 14.57 4.74 -1.27
CA ARG A 253 14.64 3.37 -1.80
C ARG A 253 13.28 2.68 -1.79
N SER A 254 12.48 2.87 -0.73
CA SER A 254 11.14 2.29 -0.59
C SER A 254 10.19 2.75 -1.68
N ILE A 255 10.14 4.06 -1.95
CA ILE A 255 9.27 4.61 -3.00
C ILE A 255 9.80 4.30 -4.40
N LEU A 256 11.09 4.47 -4.66
CA LEU A 256 11.67 4.20 -5.97
C LEU A 256 11.51 2.74 -6.36
N SER A 257 11.81 1.82 -5.43
CA SER A 257 11.66 0.39 -5.71
C SER A 257 10.22 0.01 -6.02
N LEU A 258 9.25 0.57 -5.29
CA LEU A 258 7.83 0.39 -5.59
C LEU A 258 7.45 0.91 -6.98
N THR A 259 7.85 2.14 -7.31
CA THR A 259 7.44 2.77 -8.57
C THR A 259 8.12 2.13 -9.78
N LEU A 260 9.43 1.87 -9.73
CA LEU A 260 10.15 1.20 -10.81
C LEU A 260 9.63 -0.22 -11.02
N GLU A 261 9.38 -0.96 -9.94
CA GLU A 261 8.79 -2.29 -10.04
C GLU A 261 7.38 -2.24 -10.62
N LEU A 262 6.54 -1.29 -10.19
CA LEU A 262 5.22 -1.09 -10.78
C LEU A 262 5.33 -0.84 -12.30
N MET A 263 6.22 0.04 -12.74
CA MET A 263 6.41 0.31 -14.17
C MET A 263 6.87 -0.94 -14.93
N ARG A 264 7.88 -1.66 -14.42
CA ARG A 264 8.35 -2.93 -15.01
C ARG A 264 7.22 -3.93 -15.18
N LEU A 265 6.39 -4.08 -14.14
CA LEU A 265 5.25 -5.00 -14.17
C LEU A 265 4.14 -4.55 -15.14
N LEU A 266 3.98 -3.25 -15.40
CA LEU A 266 3.06 -2.76 -16.42
C LEU A 266 3.54 -3.12 -17.83
N PHE A 267 4.82 -2.93 -18.13
CA PHE A 267 5.42 -3.38 -19.40
C PHE A 267 5.19 -4.87 -19.63
N TRP A 268 5.37 -5.68 -18.58
CA TRP A 268 5.10 -7.11 -18.63
C TRP A 268 3.61 -7.43 -18.85
N ALA A 269 2.69 -6.78 -18.11
CA ALA A 269 1.26 -7.12 -18.11
C ALA A 269 0.48 -6.60 -19.34
N PHE A 270 0.93 -5.50 -19.93
CA PHE A 270 0.26 -4.85 -21.07
C PHE A 270 1.04 -4.95 -22.38
N GLY A 271 2.33 -5.31 -22.33
CA GLY A 271 3.25 -5.29 -23.47
C GLY A 271 3.86 -3.92 -23.72
N THR A 272 4.98 -3.89 -24.44
CA THR A 272 5.77 -2.68 -24.70
C THR A 272 4.94 -1.59 -25.39
N GLU A 273 4.46 -1.85 -26.61
CA GLU A 273 3.75 -0.86 -27.45
C GLU A 273 2.62 -0.16 -26.68
N LYS A 274 1.78 -0.94 -26.00
CA LYS A 274 0.65 -0.42 -25.25
C LYS A 274 1.07 0.39 -24.03
N THR A 275 2.13 -0.04 -23.34
CA THR A 275 2.62 0.66 -22.16
C THR A 275 3.25 1.98 -22.54
N LEU A 276 4.08 2.01 -23.59
CA LEU A 276 4.65 3.24 -24.14
C LEU A 276 3.55 4.24 -24.51
N ASN A 277 2.54 3.80 -25.27
CA ASN A 277 1.41 4.66 -25.67
C ASN A 277 0.57 5.18 -24.50
N ALA A 278 0.62 4.51 -23.34
CA ALA A 278 -0.12 4.90 -22.16
C ALA A 278 0.68 5.82 -21.21
N ILE A 279 2.00 5.97 -21.42
CA ILE A 279 2.86 6.86 -20.64
C ILE A 279 2.93 8.22 -21.33
N ASP A 280 2.33 9.22 -20.71
CA ASP A 280 2.48 10.62 -21.08
C ASP A 280 3.49 11.25 -20.13
N THR A 281 4.71 11.53 -20.62
CA THR A 281 5.77 12.11 -19.80
C THR A 281 5.54 13.59 -19.50
N ASP A 282 4.92 14.33 -20.42
CA ASP A 282 4.65 15.76 -20.28
C ASP A 282 3.55 16.03 -19.25
N ALA A 283 2.46 15.25 -19.29
CA ALA A 283 1.47 15.22 -18.21
C ALA A 283 1.99 14.50 -16.96
N GLY A 284 3.01 13.65 -17.14
CA GLY A 284 3.54 12.73 -16.15
C GLY A 284 2.46 11.78 -15.66
N THR A 285 1.78 11.07 -16.56
CA THR A 285 0.72 10.09 -16.21
C THR A 285 0.90 8.77 -16.94
N ILE A 286 0.39 7.70 -16.34
CA ILE A 286 0.34 6.35 -16.92
C ILE A 286 -1.11 5.89 -16.92
N ALA A 287 -1.75 5.90 -18.09
CA ALA A 287 -3.18 5.65 -18.26
C ALA A 287 -3.54 4.16 -18.38
N LEU A 288 -2.98 3.32 -17.51
CA LEU A 288 -3.23 1.87 -17.46
C LEU A 288 -4.06 1.47 -16.23
N PRO A 289 -5.06 0.58 -16.39
CA PRO A 289 -5.89 0.12 -15.29
C PRO A 289 -5.21 -0.99 -14.48
N GLY A 290 -5.68 -1.21 -13.25
CA GLY A 290 -5.25 -2.36 -12.46
C GLY A 290 -5.49 -2.18 -10.98
N VAL A 291 -4.97 -3.12 -10.19
CA VAL A 291 -5.15 -3.16 -8.74
C VAL A 291 -3.80 -3.28 -8.06
N VAL A 292 -3.43 -2.29 -7.26
CA VAL A 292 -2.17 -2.30 -6.52
C VAL A 292 -2.48 -2.27 -5.03
N ALA A 293 -2.08 -3.31 -4.32
CA ALA A 293 -2.20 -3.36 -2.86
C ALA A 293 -0.84 -3.02 -2.21
N ILE A 294 -0.81 -2.14 -1.21
CA ILE A 294 0.44 -1.74 -0.54
C ILE A 294 0.24 -1.85 0.96
N ASP A 295 1.00 -2.73 1.60
CA ASP A 295 1.01 -2.83 3.05
C ASP A 295 1.92 -1.74 3.65
N GLU A 296 1.45 -1.08 4.70
CA GLU A 296 2.15 0.02 5.39
C GLU A 296 2.81 0.97 4.39
N VAL A 297 1.96 1.63 3.59
CA VAL A 297 2.44 2.53 2.52
C VAL A 297 3.34 3.66 3.06
N ASP A 298 3.16 4.01 4.33
CA ASP A 298 3.93 4.99 5.09
C ASP A 298 5.25 4.46 5.68
N ALA A 299 5.53 3.16 5.59
CA ALA A 299 6.77 2.57 6.13
C ALA A 299 8.02 3.26 5.54
N HIS A 300 8.90 3.70 6.44
CA HIS A 300 10.14 4.44 6.17
C HIS A 300 9.96 5.82 5.51
N LEU A 301 8.72 6.31 5.35
CA LEU A 301 8.46 7.61 4.74
C LEU A 301 8.50 8.72 5.79
N HIS A 302 9.23 9.79 5.48
CA HIS A 302 9.16 11.03 6.23
C HIS A 302 7.70 11.57 6.23
N PRO A 303 7.19 12.20 7.32
CA PRO A 303 5.80 12.66 7.37
C PRO A 303 5.39 13.60 6.23
N ALA A 304 6.29 14.48 5.78
CA ALA A 304 6.04 15.36 4.63
C ALA A 304 5.77 14.57 3.33
N TRP A 305 6.30 13.36 3.22
CA TRP A 305 6.07 12.46 2.08
C TRP A 305 4.78 11.67 2.22
N GLN A 306 4.46 11.22 3.44
CA GLN A 306 3.17 10.59 3.73
C GLN A 306 2.00 11.50 3.29
N GLN A 307 2.14 12.82 3.47
CA GLN A 307 1.13 13.80 3.04
C GLN A 307 0.89 13.81 1.53
N ARG A 308 1.93 13.55 0.72
CA ARG A 308 1.91 13.76 -0.74
C ARG A 308 1.82 12.48 -1.54
N ILE A 309 2.25 11.34 -0.98
CA ILE A 309 2.45 10.10 -1.74
C ILE A 309 1.17 9.56 -2.36
N GLY A 310 0.05 9.60 -1.62
CA GLY A 310 -1.24 9.13 -2.14
C GLY A 310 -1.76 9.99 -3.29
N GLU A 311 -1.70 11.32 -3.14
CA GLU A 311 -2.11 12.26 -4.19
C GLU A 311 -1.22 12.11 -5.42
N TRP A 312 0.08 11.89 -5.20
CA TRP A 312 1.02 11.60 -6.27
C TRP A 312 0.61 10.33 -7.02
N PHE A 313 0.39 9.20 -6.36
CA PHE A 313 0.00 7.96 -7.02
C PHE A 313 -1.32 8.09 -7.81
N VAL A 314 -2.33 8.76 -7.25
CA VAL A 314 -3.61 8.99 -7.96
C VAL A 314 -3.43 9.87 -9.18
N ALA A 315 -2.61 10.92 -9.09
CA ALA A 315 -2.33 11.80 -10.22
C ALA A 315 -1.53 11.09 -11.33
N ARG A 316 -0.52 10.29 -10.95
CA ARG A 316 0.37 9.61 -11.89
C ARG A 316 -0.25 8.35 -12.50
N PHE A 317 -1.14 7.67 -11.79
CA PHE A 317 -1.79 6.44 -12.24
C PHE A 317 -3.32 6.56 -12.16
N PRO A 318 -3.94 7.44 -12.96
CA PRO A 318 -5.34 7.84 -12.80
C PRO A 318 -6.37 6.71 -13.00
N ARG A 319 -5.98 5.60 -13.65
CA ARG A 319 -6.83 4.42 -13.88
C ARG A 319 -6.55 3.27 -12.90
N MET A 320 -5.61 3.45 -11.98
CA MET A 320 -5.20 2.43 -11.03
C MET A 320 -6.04 2.49 -9.75
N GLN A 321 -6.40 1.32 -9.24
CA GLN A 321 -7.03 1.18 -7.93
C GLN A 321 -5.95 0.84 -6.91
N PHE A 322 -5.63 1.78 -6.02
CA PHE A 322 -4.71 1.55 -4.92
C PHE A 322 -5.48 1.14 -3.66
N ILE A 323 -5.12 -0.01 -3.08
CA ILE A 323 -5.65 -0.49 -1.80
C ILE A 323 -4.49 -0.52 -0.81
N VAL A 324 -4.39 0.51 0.02
CA VAL A 324 -3.25 0.70 0.91
C VAL A 324 -3.63 0.46 2.36
N THR A 325 -2.71 -0.05 3.15
CA THR A 325 -2.86 -0.12 4.61
C THR A 325 -1.94 0.88 5.26
N THR A 326 -2.38 1.42 6.41
CA THR A 326 -1.60 2.39 7.17
C THR A 326 -2.08 2.46 8.62
N HIS A 327 -1.21 2.96 9.50
CA HIS A 327 -1.59 3.44 10.83
C HIS A 327 -1.59 4.98 10.90
N SER A 328 -1.17 5.65 9.83
CA SER A 328 -1.02 7.09 9.76
C SER A 328 -2.27 7.74 9.15
N PRO A 329 -3.03 8.56 9.90
CA PRO A 329 -4.18 9.28 9.36
C PRO A 329 -3.80 10.23 8.21
N ILE A 330 -2.53 10.64 8.12
CA ILE A 330 -2.03 11.53 7.07
C ILE A 330 -2.22 10.93 5.67
N ILE A 331 -2.10 9.60 5.55
CA ILE A 331 -2.29 8.87 4.30
C ILE A 331 -3.73 8.94 3.78
N CYS A 332 -4.71 9.19 4.66
CA CYS A 332 -6.13 9.29 4.30
C CYS A 332 -6.45 10.52 3.45
N ARG A 333 -5.59 11.55 3.42
CA ARG A 333 -5.84 12.82 2.70
C ARG A 333 -6.06 12.61 1.21
N ALA A 334 -5.38 11.65 0.61
CA ALA A 334 -5.51 11.31 -0.80
C ALA A 334 -6.82 10.55 -1.13
N ALA A 335 -7.59 10.12 -0.12
CA ALA A 335 -8.82 9.34 -0.31
C ALA A 335 -10.03 10.17 -0.77
N ARG A 336 -9.84 11.41 -1.25
CA ARG A 336 -10.90 12.21 -1.90
C ARG A 336 -11.54 11.46 -3.07
N HIS A 337 -10.68 10.83 -3.89
CA HIS A 337 -11.08 9.92 -4.95
C HIS A 337 -10.82 8.51 -4.48
N GLY A 338 -11.65 8.01 -3.57
CA GLY A 338 -11.52 6.68 -3.02
C GLY A 338 -12.34 6.43 -1.75
N SER A 339 -11.76 5.70 -0.79
CA SER A 339 -12.46 5.39 0.45
C SER A 339 -11.53 5.13 1.62
N VAL A 340 -12.01 5.37 2.83
CA VAL A 340 -11.30 5.03 4.07
C VAL A 340 -12.11 3.98 4.82
N TRP A 341 -11.45 2.92 5.25
CA TRP A 341 -12.01 1.80 5.99
C TRP A 341 -11.25 1.66 7.29
N LEU A 342 -11.97 1.67 8.42
CA LEU A 342 -11.37 1.51 9.74
C LEU A 342 -11.42 0.04 10.15
N LEU A 343 -10.26 -0.51 10.46
CA LEU A 343 -10.13 -1.78 11.14
C LEU A 343 -10.28 -1.62 12.65
N PRO A 344 -11.13 -2.44 13.28
CA PRO A 344 -11.30 -2.40 14.71
C PRO A 344 -9.97 -2.78 15.40
N ALA A 345 -9.68 -2.14 16.53
CA ALA A 345 -8.57 -2.52 17.40
C ALA A 345 -8.69 -4.00 17.82
N PRO A 346 -7.58 -4.72 18.12
CA PRO A 346 -7.61 -6.15 18.46
C PRO A 346 -8.66 -6.54 19.51
N ASP A 347 -8.82 -5.72 20.54
CA ASP A 347 -9.72 -5.97 21.68
C ASP A 347 -11.11 -5.32 21.56
N SER A 348 -11.37 -4.63 20.44
CA SER A 348 -12.66 -3.98 20.20
C SER A 348 -13.72 -4.98 19.73
N LYS A 349 -14.96 -4.77 20.18
CA LYS A 349 -16.16 -5.47 19.69
C LYS A 349 -16.67 -4.91 18.36
N GLU A 350 -16.09 -3.83 17.87
CA GLU A 350 -16.49 -3.20 16.62
C GLU A 350 -16.15 -4.09 15.42
N GLU A 351 -16.91 -3.88 14.35
CA GLU A 351 -16.69 -4.50 13.05
C GLU A 351 -15.97 -3.51 12.12
N LEU A 352 -15.39 -4.03 11.04
CA LEU A 352 -14.86 -3.17 9.99
C LEU A 352 -15.97 -2.26 9.46
N ARG A 353 -15.68 -0.96 9.37
CA ARG A 353 -16.62 0.02 8.84
C ARG A 353 -15.95 0.98 7.85
N ARG A 354 -16.72 1.44 6.87
CA ARG A 354 -16.34 2.57 6.01
C ARG A 354 -16.48 3.85 6.83
N VAL A 355 -15.46 4.69 6.80
CA VAL A 355 -15.49 6.04 7.38
C VAL A 355 -16.21 6.97 6.39
N VAL A 356 -17.21 7.70 6.86
CA VAL A 356 -18.09 8.55 6.04
C VAL A 356 -18.47 9.84 6.75
N GLY A 357 -19.06 10.79 6.04
CA GLY A 357 -19.58 12.04 6.62
C GLY A 357 -18.50 12.93 7.22
N SER A 358 -18.79 13.53 8.37
CA SER A 358 -17.89 14.48 9.05
C SER A 358 -16.58 13.86 9.51
N GLU A 359 -16.58 12.57 9.85
CA GLU A 359 -15.37 11.83 10.24
C GLU A 359 -14.39 11.70 9.05
N LEU A 360 -14.92 11.37 7.86
CA LEU A 360 -14.13 11.33 6.64
C LEU A 360 -13.60 12.72 6.26
N ALA A 361 -14.45 13.74 6.36
CA ALA A 361 -14.04 15.12 6.09
C ALA A 361 -12.91 15.57 7.02
N ARG A 362 -12.92 15.18 8.30
CA ARG A 362 -11.81 15.47 9.22
C ARG A 362 -10.51 14.77 8.83
N LEU A 363 -10.56 13.52 8.37
CA LEU A 363 -9.37 12.80 7.93
C LEU A 363 -8.78 13.38 6.63
N ILE A 364 -9.62 13.90 5.74
CA ILE A 364 -9.21 14.42 4.44
C ILE A 364 -8.82 15.91 4.51
N ASP A 365 -9.70 16.73 5.07
CA ASP A 365 -9.61 18.19 5.05
C ASP A 365 -9.07 18.77 6.37
N GLY A 366 -9.14 18.01 7.47
CA GLY A 366 -8.72 18.46 8.79
C GLY A 366 -7.22 18.68 8.93
N ASN A 367 -6.82 19.35 10.02
CA ASN A 367 -5.41 19.44 10.38
C ASN A 367 -4.91 18.09 10.94
N ILE A 368 -3.60 17.91 11.04
CA ILE A 368 -2.99 16.65 11.50
C ILE A 368 -3.51 16.28 12.90
N LEU A 369 -3.63 17.25 13.80
CA LEU A 369 -4.15 17.03 15.16
C LEU A 369 -5.63 16.67 15.17
N ASP A 370 -6.45 17.20 14.25
CA ASP A 370 -7.85 16.81 14.10
C ASP A 370 -7.96 15.36 13.63
N ALA A 371 -7.05 14.94 12.74
CA ALA A 371 -7.01 13.58 12.23
C ALA A 371 -6.60 12.57 13.32
N TYR A 372 -5.59 12.92 14.14
CA TYR A 372 -5.20 12.14 15.34
C TYR A 372 -6.18 12.28 16.50
N GLY A 373 -6.98 13.35 16.54
CA GLY A 373 -7.98 13.62 17.57
C GLY A 373 -9.34 12.98 17.29
N THR A 374 -9.49 12.27 16.16
CA THR A 374 -10.64 11.40 15.95
C THR A 374 -10.57 10.23 16.94
N GLU A 375 -11.72 9.78 17.47
CA GLU A 375 -11.80 8.58 18.33
C GLU A 375 -11.30 7.29 17.65
N LEU A 376 -10.97 7.37 16.35
CA LEU A 376 -10.37 6.33 15.52
C LEU A 376 -8.97 5.91 15.97
N PHE A 377 -8.25 6.82 16.64
CA PHE A 377 -6.95 6.56 17.22
C PHE A 377 -7.12 6.73 18.71
N GLY A 378 -6.93 5.66 19.48
CA GLY A 378 -7.14 5.67 20.92
C GLY A 378 -6.55 6.93 21.55
N ALA A 379 -7.21 7.48 22.57
CA ALA A 379 -6.88 8.75 23.23
C ALA A 379 -5.41 8.88 23.71
N GLU A 380 -4.62 7.82 23.61
CA GLU A 380 -3.20 7.68 23.93
C GLU A 380 -2.23 8.21 22.87
N VAL A 381 -2.62 8.29 21.59
CA VAL A 381 -1.68 8.68 20.51
C VAL A 381 -1.34 10.18 20.55
N THR A 382 -2.19 11.01 21.15
CA THR A 382 -2.02 12.46 20.99
C THR A 382 -0.93 13.05 21.88
N ARG A 383 -0.61 12.49 23.06
CA ARG A 383 0.26 13.15 24.06
C ARG A 383 0.87 12.18 25.08
N SER A 384 2.13 12.42 25.47
CA SER A 384 2.79 11.72 26.58
C SER A 384 2.03 11.93 27.91
N GLU A 385 2.21 11.05 28.90
CA GLU A 385 1.61 11.19 30.24
C GLU A 385 1.96 12.56 30.86
N GLN A 386 3.22 12.98 30.74
CA GLN A 386 3.67 14.31 31.15
C GLN A 386 2.97 15.45 30.39
N SER A 387 2.65 15.25 29.12
CA SER A 387 1.91 16.24 28.32
C SER A 387 0.43 16.31 28.72
N ARG A 388 -0.16 15.22 29.23
CA ARG A 388 -1.51 15.21 29.81
C ARG A 388 -1.52 15.94 31.15
N ASP A 389 -0.55 15.68 32.02
CA ASP A 389 -0.40 16.39 33.30
C ASP A 389 -0.26 17.90 33.11
N LYS A 390 0.56 18.31 32.13
CA LYS A 390 0.73 19.72 31.77
C LYS A 390 -0.55 20.36 31.23
N LEU A 391 -1.44 19.60 30.57
CA LEU A 391 -2.74 20.10 30.12
C LEU A 391 -3.74 20.23 31.26
N ASP A 392 -3.74 19.27 32.19
CA ASP A 392 -4.58 19.35 33.37
C ASP A 392 -4.17 20.53 34.24
N GLN A 393 -2.86 20.78 34.36
CA GLN A 393 -2.31 22.00 34.97
C GLN A 393 -2.74 23.26 34.21
N LEU A 394 -2.59 23.29 32.88
CA LEU A 394 -3.03 24.41 32.05
C LEU A 394 -4.55 24.69 32.17
N ALA A 395 -5.37 23.63 32.19
CA ALA A 395 -6.83 23.72 32.33
C ALA A 395 -7.23 24.16 33.75
N ARG A 396 -6.50 23.73 34.77
CA ARG A 396 -6.68 24.17 36.16
C ARG A 396 -6.35 25.65 36.33
N LEU A 397 -5.23 26.12 35.78
CA LEU A 397 -4.82 27.53 35.83
C LEU A 397 -5.78 28.42 35.02
N ASN A 398 -6.23 27.97 33.84
CA ASN A 398 -7.24 28.69 33.06
C ASN A 398 -8.59 28.78 33.79
N ARG A 399 -9.04 27.70 34.46
CA ARG A 399 -10.27 27.72 35.28
C ARG A 399 -10.12 28.65 36.48
N ARG A 400 -9.00 28.60 37.20
CA ARG A 400 -8.74 29.54 38.31
C ARG A 400 -8.72 30.99 37.85
N ARG A 401 -8.14 31.30 36.68
CA ARG A 401 -8.14 32.65 36.11
C ARG A 401 -9.54 33.20 35.84
N LEU A 402 -10.50 32.33 35.51
CA LEU A 402 -11.89 32.72 35.25
C LEU A 402 -12.67 32.99 36.55
N THR A 403 -12.27 32.36 37.66
CA THR A 403 -12.97 32.48 38.95
C THR A 403 -12.24 33.37 39.97
N HIS A 404 -10.93 33.55 39.84
CA HIS A 404 -10.04 34.26 40.76
C HIS A 404 -8.84 34.91 40.05
N SER A 405 -8.21 35.88 40.69
CA SER A 405 -6.93 36.46 40.25
C SER A 405 -5.78 35.46 40.48
N LEU A 406 -4.93 35.25 39.46
CA LEU A 406 -3.75 34.40 39.57
C LEU A 406 -2.62 35.11 40.32
N THR A 407 -1.78 34.36 41.03
CA THR A 407 -0.53 34.89 41.60
C THR A 407 0.53 35.10 40.51
N ALA A 408 1.54 35.93 40.77
CA ALA A 408 2.62 36.19 39.81
C ALA A 408 3.40 34.92 39.40
N GLY A 409 3.51 33.93 40.30
CA GLY A 409 4.11 32.63 40.00
C GLY A 409 3.25 31.77 39.07
N GLU A 410 1.96 31.67 39.37
CA GLU A 410 0.98 30.94 38.54
C GLU A 410 0.79 31.57 37.16
N GLN A 411 0.96 32.89 37.06
CA GLN A 411 0.86 33.62 35.80
C GLN A 411 2.05 33.33 34.89
N ARG A 412 3.27 33.25 35.44
CA ARG A 412 4.47 32.79 34.70
C ARG A 412 4.34 31.33 34.28
N GLU A 413 3.91 30.46 35.19
CA GLU A 413 3.68 29.03 34.89
C GLU A 413 2.64 28.85 33.77
N LEU A 414 1.57 29.66 33.78
CA LEU A 414 0.58 29.67 32.71
C LEU A 414 1.17 30.12 31.36
N GLU A 415 2.03 31.13 31.36
CA GLU A 415 2.71 31.63 30.16
C GLU A 415 3.69 30.58 29.60
N ASP A 416 4.48 29.95 30.45
CA ASP A 416 5.42 28.88 30.07
C ASP A 416 4.68 27.65 29.51
N LEU A 417 3.58 27.24 30.14
CA LEU A 417 2.76 26.13 29.66
C LEU A 417 2.07 26.45 28.32
N ARG A 418 1.67 27.70 28.09
CA ARG A 418 1.09 28.14 26.81
C ARG A 418 2.14 28.21 25.70
N ALA A 419 3.35 28.64 26.00
CA ALA A 419 4.47 28.66 25.06
C ALA A 419 4.89 27.23 24.66
N ALA A 420 4.92 26.31 25.63
CA ALA A 420 5.28 24.92 25.40
C ALA A 420 4.17 24.10 24.70
N MET A 421 2.90 24.48 24.85
CA MET A 421 1.75 23.78 24.25
C MET A 421 0.77 24.75 23.56
N PRO A 422 1.13 25.27 22.37
CA PRO A 422 0.26 26.15 21.60
C PRO A 422 -1.00 25.37 21.15
N THR A 423 -2.17 25.78 21.62
CA THR A 423 -3.46 25.34 21.08
C THR A 423 -3.92 26.29 19.98
N SER A 424 -4.76 25.81 19.06
CA SER A 424 -5.30 26.57 17.92
C SER A 424 -6.07 27.83 18.32
N ALA A 425 -6.49 27.96 19.58
CA ALA A 425 -7.09 29.18 20.12
C ALA A 425 -6.08 30.31 20.38
N ASN A 426 -4.78 30.00 20.51
CA ASN A 426 -3.72 30.97 20.84
C ASN A 426 -2.97 31.52 19.63
N THR A 427 -3.19 30.98 18.42
CA THR A 427 -2.54 31.46 17.18
C THR A 427 -3.37 32.49 16.42
N ALA A 428 -4.58 32.80 16.89
CA ALA A 428 -5.35 33.94 16.38
C ALA A 428 -4.71 35.24 16.93
N ALA A 429 -3.81 35.83 16.15
CA ALA A 429 -3.36 37.19 16.41
C ALA A 429 -4.59 38.13 16.42
N PRO A 430 -4.70 39.07 17.38
CA PRO A 430 -5.71 40.12 17.28
C PRO A 430 -5.44 40.92 16.00
N ARG A 431 -6.46 41.04 15.15
CA ARG A 431 -6.43 41.88 13.95
C ARG A 431 -6.29 43.35 14.29
#